data_AF-A0A971THP4-F1
#
_entry.id   AF-A0A971THP4-F1
#
_cell.length_a   1.000
_cell.length_b   1.000
_cell.length_c   1.000
_cell.angle_alpha   90.00
_cell.angle_beta   90.00
_cell.angle_gamma   90.00
#
_symmetry.space_group_name_H-M   'P 1'
#
loop_
_entity.id
_entity.type
_entity.pdbx_description
1 polymer ?
#
loop_
_entity_poly.entity_id
_entity_poly.type
_entity_poly.pdbx_seq_one_letter_code
_entity_poly.pdbx_strand_id
1 'polypeptide(L)'
;MTWVGATVLGGCNAQDWRLGFEQPAASQPYDPALPPTTDRLMAAYPDLESRRFQVLADFEEPEQATLFRRESTGRSDPLVLSTERARPETGVGSLKMALMSSAEQIVASDSPESRWSLYRDWSPYHLLLMNVYSPRDLGGFTFSVRSGTDQPMRYRHPRVFLRPGWNLIRVDLADMADDINLADVREMRFWSEPLDTPIELYLDDLILVNNEKLLFGEPHPERGDLYVKAMGRRLVVGAEERFELVFHRGQIVQWFDLSHDAARLRNLVGRGSLGPSPVVLSGDSEPIVRPDDMGQWSGLGIAAESHQKLIEALPVRVVVQGERRFGSLDQALADKGPDHRWTYSIYPDGRVYLACTGTARSPTFTPPAMGVVFSCDRDLGFNRQLVEQVPVTAGESLA
;
A
#
# COMPACT_ATOMS: atom_id res chain seq x y z
N MET A 1 21.32 22.11 44.18
CA MET A 1 20.22 21.90 45.15
C MET A 1 20.03 20.41 45.24
N THR A 2 20.26 19.81 46.40
CA THR A 2 20.40 18.36 46.55
C THR A 2 19.27 17.85 47.43
N TRP A 3 18.64 16.74 47.05
CA TRP A 3 17.86 15.91 47.97
C TRP A 3 18.16 14.43 47.70
N VAL A 4 18.25 13.68 48.80
CA VAL A 4 18.54 12.24 48.88
C VAL A 4 17.42 11.62 49.72
N GLY A 5 16.99 10.39 49.43
CA GLY A 5 15.95 9.67 50.18
C GLY A 5 16.12 8.15 50.15
N ALA A 6 15.92 7.50 51.30
CA ALA A 6 16.34 6.14 51.67
C ALA A 6 15.32 5.55 52.68
N THR A 7 15.13 4.25 52.92
CA THR A 7 15.62 2.95 52.36
C THR A 7 14.70 1.85 52.97
N VAL A 8 14.86 0.54 52.64
CA VAL A 8 14.61 -0.71 53.45
C VAL A 8 14.14 -1.83 52.51
N LEU A 9 14.87 -2.92 52.22
CA LEU A 9 15.37 -4.08 53.00
C LEU A 9 14.38 -5.27 53.14
N GLY A 10 14.86 -6.46 52.76
CA GLY A 10 14.24 -7.79 52.93
C GLY A 10 14.34 -8.64 51.63
N GLY A 11 14.79 -9.89 51.61
CA GLY A 11 15.40 -10.73 52.65
C GLY A 11 14.97 -12.20 52.53
N CYS A 12 15.94 -13.11 52.32
CA CYS A 12 15.97 -14.58 52.55
C CYS A 12 16.31 -15.47 51.33
N ASN A 13 17.26 -16.38 51.55
CA ASN A 13 17.66 -17.48 50.66
C ASN A 13 16.85 -18.75 50.93
N ALA A 14 16.73 -19.63 49.93
CA ALA A 14 16.54 -21.07 50.10
C ALA A 14 17.26 -21.82 48.96
N GLN A 15 17.73 -23.04 49.22
CA GLN A 15 18.71 -23.77 48.38
C GLN A 15 18.09 -24.83 47.46
N ASP A 16 18.88 -25.18 46.43
CA ASP A 16 18.96 -26.42 45.65
C ASP A 16 17.98 -27.58 45.94
N TRP A 17 17.42 -28.12 44.87
CA TRP A 17 17.41 -29.56 44.64
C TRP A 17 17.57 -29.88 43.14
N ARG A 18 18.49 -30.80 42.82
CA ARG A 18 18.67 -31.34 41.46
C ARG A 18 17.83 -32.59 41.28
N LEU A 19 17.24 -32.78 40.11
CA LEU A 19 17.10 -34.09 39.44
C LEU A 19 17.02 -33.85 37.93
N GLY A 20 17.82 -34.58 37.15
CA GLY A 20 17.96 -34.35 35.71
C GLY A 20 17.03 -35.23 34.88
N PHE A 21 16.42 -34.64 33.86
CA PHE A 21 15.91 -35.31 32.67
C PHE A 21 16.23 -34.42 31.47
N GLU A 22 16.84 -34.98 30.43
CA GLU A 22 16.99 -34.29 29.15
C GLU A 22 15.62 -34.27 28.45
N GLN A 23 15.02 -33.08 28.37
CA GLN A 23 13.84 -32.83 27.53
C GLN A 23 14.28 -32.30 26.17
N PRO A 24 13.58 -32.65 25.07
CA PRO A 24 13.84 -32.05 23.76
C PRO A 24 13.62 -30.53 23.84
N ALA A 25 14.38 -29.78 23.02
CA ALA A 25 14.45 -28.32 23.06
C ALA A 25 13.06 -27.68 23.18
N ALA A 26 12.75 -27.18 24.37
CA ALA A 26 11.48 -26.51 24.64
C ALA A 26 11.42 -25.22 23.82
N SER A 27 10.26 -24.98 23.20
CA SER A 27 9.84 -23.64 22.78
C SER A 27 10.12 -22.67 23.94
N GLN A 28 10.90 -21.62 23.69
CA GLN A 28 11.25 -20.66 24.74
C GLN A 28 9.94 -20.11 25.35
N PRO A 29 9.79 -20.13 26.68
CA PRO A 29 8.59 -19.60 27.31
C PRO A 29 8.53 -18.10 27.09
N TYR A 30 7.31 -17.62 26.83
CA TYR A 30 6.94 -16.20 26.75
C TYR A 30 7.64 -15.39 27.86
N ASP A 31 8.49 -14.43 27.47
CA ASP A 31 9.17 -13.53 28.40
C ASP A 31 8.17 -12.47 28.90
N PRO A 32 7.76 -12.48 30.18
CA PRO A 32 6.77 -11.56 30.72
C PRO A 32 7.26 -10.10 30.78
N ALA A 33 8.51 -9.81 30.39
CA ALA A 33 9.02 -8.45 30.25
C ALA A 33 8.55 -7.74 28.95
N LEU A 34 8.05 -8.48 27.95
CA LEU A 34 7.58 -7.89 26.68
C LEU A 34 6.06 -7.68 26.67
N PRO A 35 5.57 -6.50 26.23
CA PRO A 35 4.13 -6.28 26.08
C PRO A 35 3.53 -7.22 25.02
N PRO A 36 2.21 -7.48 25.08
CA PRO A 36 1.51 -8.34 24.12
C PRO A 36 1.85 -7.99 22.67
N THR A 37 1.96 -9.01 21.80
CA THR A 37 2.28 -8.83 20.37
C THR A 37 1.38 -7.78 19.72
N THR A 38 0.09 -7.76 20.04
CA THR A 38 -0.85 -6.71 19.58
C THR A 38 -0.41 -5.28 19.92
N ASP A 39 0.04 -5.02 21.15
CA ASP A 39 0.51 -3.69 21.57
C ASP A 39 1.86 -3.35 20.93
N ARG A 40 2.74 -4.34 20.73
CA ARG A 40 4.01 -4.22 19.99
C ARG A 40 3.78 -3.81 18.53
N LEU A 41 2.89 -4.52 17.83
CA LEU A 41 2.48 -4.21 16.46
C LEU A 41 1.89 -2.80 16.35
N MET A 42 1.01 -2.42 17.28
CA MET A 42 0.44 -1.06 17.31
C MET A 42 1.48 0.04 17.52
N ALA A 43 2.53 -0.22 18.31
CA ALA A 43 3.62 0.73 18.49
C ALA A 43 4.53 0.84 17.25
N ALA A 44 4.73 -0.28 16.53
CA ALA A 44 5.55 -0.33 15.32
C ALA A 44 4.83 0.24 14.07
N TYR A 45 3.50 0.15 14.00
CA TYR A 45 2.72 0.46 12.81
C TYR A 45 1.63 1.51 13.07
N PRO A 46 1.85 2.79 12.69
CA PRO A 46 0.85 3.86 12.81
C PRO A 46 -0.48 3.55 12.11
N ASP A 47 -0.45 2.72 11.05
CA ASP A 47 -1.66 2.27 10.35
C ASP A 47 -2.64 1.49 11.26
N LEU A 48 -2.16 0.90 12.36
CA LEU A 48 -2.95 0.12 13.32
C LEU A 48 -3.60 0.95 14.45
N GLU A 49 -3.43 2.29 14.45
CA GLU A 49 -3.98 3.21 15.46
C GLU A 49 -5.49 3.00 15.70
N SER A 50 -6.24 2.64 14.66
CA SER A 50 -7.69 2.40 14.72
C SER A 50 -8.11 1.19 15.55
N ARG A 51 -7.18 0.28 15.88
CA ARG A 51 -7.44 -1.05 16.49
C ARG A 51 -8.37 -1.97 15.67
N ARG A 52 -8.66 -1.63 14.41
CA ARG A 52 -9.50 -2.44 13.51
C ARG A 52 -8.61 -3.19 12.51
N PHE A 53 -7.99 -4.27 12.96
CA PHE A 53 -7.10 -5.08 12.14
C PHE A 53 -7.22 -6.58 12.45
N GLN A 54 -6.79 -7.40 11.49
CA GLN A 54 -6.70 -8.86 11.60
C GLN A 54 -5.28 -9.28 11.23
N VAL A 55 -4.57 -9.91 12.16
CA VAL A 55 -3.30 -10.58 11.87
C VAL A 55 -3.61 -11.87 11.10
N LEU A 56 -3.02 -12.03 9.92
CA LEU A 56 -3.09 -13.26 9.13
C LEU A 56 -1.99 -14.24 9.54
N ALA A 57 -0.78 -13.72 9.76
CA ALA A 57 0.37 -14.41 10.36
C ALA A 57 1.38 -13.36 10.86
N ASP A 58 1.76 -13.46 12.13
CA ASP A 58 2.89 -12.76 12.77
C ASP A 58 4.10 -13.69 12.97
N PHE A 59 3.98 -14.96 12.59
CA PHE A 59 5.04 -15.97 12.62
C PHE A 59 5.62 -16.24 14.02
N GLU A 60 4.87 -15.93 15.08
CA GLU A 60 5.21 -16.27 16.47
C GLU A 60 4.85 -17.73 16.82
N GLU A 61 3.90 -18.35 16.10
CA GLU A 61 3.43 -19.73 16.35
C GLU A 61 3.86 -20.71 15.24
N PRO A 62 4.56 -21.83 15.56
CA PRO A 62 5.00 -22.82 14.57
C PRO A 62 3.90 -23.39 13.66
N GLU A 63 2.65 -23.42 14.11
CA GLU A 63 1.52 -23.87 13.30
C GLU A 63 1.28 -22.96 12.08
N GLN A 64 1.59 -21.66 12.17
CA GLN A 64 1.43 -20.70 11.07
C GLN A 64 2.33 -21.04 9.87
N ALA A 65 3.53 -21.59 10.08
CA ALA A 65 4.40 -22.04 8.99
C ALA A 65 3.77 -23.16 8.16
N THR A 66 2.90 -23.97 8.74
CA THR A 66 2.25 -25.10 8.04
C THR A 66 1.28 -24.66 6.94
N LEU A 67 0.86 -23.38 6.95
CA LEU A 67 0.09 -22.77 5.87
C LEU A 67 0.92 -22.55 4.60
N PHE A 68 2.24 -22.37 4.75
CA PHE A 68 3.13 -21.93 3.68
C PHE A 68 4.03 -23.06 3.21
N ARG A 69 4.12 -23.20 1.89
CA ARG A 69 5.00 -24.14 1.20
C ARG A 69 5.76 -23.43 0.10
N ARG A 70 6.96 -23.90 -0.22
CA ARG A 70 7.64 -23.55 -1.47
C ARG A 70 7.15 -24.48 -2.58
N GLU A 71 6.48 -23.91 -3.58
CA GLU A 71 6.19 -24.59 -4.84
C GLU A 71 7.32 -24.32 -5.84
N SER A 72 7.79 -25.38 -6.50
CA SER A 72 8.62 -25.33 -7.70
C SER A 72 8.19 -26.43 -8.67
N THR A 73 8.76 -26.51 -9.87
CA THR A 73 8.29 -27.41 -10.93
C THR A 73 8.25 -28.88 -10.50
N GLY A 74 7.05 -29.36 -10.14
CA GLY A 74 6.82 -30.73 -9.66
C GLY A 74 7.18 -31.00 -8.19
N ARG A 75 7.47 -29.97 -7.39
CA ARG A 75 7.87 -30.14 -5.97
C ARG A 75 7.15 -29.15 -5.05
N SER A 76 6.81 -29.62 -3.86
CA SER A 76 6.27 -28.83 -2.76
C SER A 76 7.07 -29.14 -1.50
N ASP A 77 7.74 -28.14 -0.94
CA ASP A 77 8.47 -28.24 0.34
C ASP A 77 7.75 -27.45 1.43
N PRO A 78 7.66 -27.95 2.68
CA PRO A 78 7.23 -27.14 3.81
C PRO A 78 8.26 -26.03 4.10
N LEU A 79 7.80 -24.92 4.67
CA LEU A 79 8.67 -23.88 5.20
C LEU A 79 8.88 -24.01 6.72
N VAL A 80 9.85 -23.25 7.23
CA VAL A 80 10.22 -23.24 8.65
C VAL A 80 10.25 -21.79 9.13
N LEU A 81 9.80 -21.56 10.35
CA LEU A 81 10.01 -20.28 11.03
C LEU A 81 11.49 -20.08 11.34
N SER A 82 11.96 -18.85 11.26
CA SER A 82 13.31 -18.48 11.65
C SER A 82 13.29 -17.28 12.59
N THR A 83 14.05 -17.40 13.67
CA THR A 83 14.41 -16.27 14.53
C THR A 83 15.58 -15.46 13.95
N GLU A 84 16.17 -15.90 12.84
CA GLU A 84 17.13 -15.10 12.09
C GLU A 84 16.42 -13.86 11.52
N ARG A 85 17.03 -12.68 11.66
CA ARG A 85 16.50 -11.38 11.20
C ARG A 85 15.19 -10.92 11.83
N ALA A 86 14.62 -11.65 12.79
CA ALA A 86 13.43 -11.29 13.54
C ALA A 86 13.45 -9.85 14.08
N ARG A 87 12.27 -9.28 14.30
CA ARG A 87 12.06 -7.89 14.72
C ARG A 87 11.58 -7.79 16.17
N PRO A 88 12.46 -7.58 17.18
CA PRO A 88 12.05 -7.55 18.59
C PRO A 88 10.93 -6.53 18.91
N GLU A 89 10.84 -5.48 18.09
CA GLU A 89 9.78 -4.45 18.10
C GLU A 89 8.37 -5.00 17.85
N THR A 90 8.22 -6.11 17.13
CA THR A 90 6.95 -6.73 16.74
C THR A 90 6.85 -8.20 17.17
N GLY A 91 7.90 -8.99 16.94
CA GLY A 91 7.95 -10.44 17.21
C GLY A 91 9.35 -10.99 17.50
N VAL A 92 9.46 -12.31 17.55
CA VAL A 92 10.73 -13.07 17.61
C VAL A 92 10.84 -14.10 16.47
N GLY A 93 9.77 -14.35 15.73
CA GLY A 93 9.74 -15.18 14.53
C GLY A 93 9.82 -14.40 13.21
N SER A 94 9.80 -15.16 12.12
CA SER A 94 9.61 -14.73 10.73
C SER A 94 9.56 -15.98 9.83
N LEU A 95 8.97 -15.89 8.64
CA LEU A 95 8.96 -16.98 7.67
C LEU A 95 10.17 -16.90 6.73
N LYS A 96 11.05 -17.90 6.78
CA LYS A 96 12.25 -17.95 5.91
C LYS A 96 11.88 -18.41 4.49
N MET A 97 11.95 -17.49 3.53
CA MET A 97 11.66 -17.70 2.11
C MET A 97 12.97 -17.85 1.30
N ALA A 98 13.50 -19.07 1.26
CA ALA A 98 14.67 -19.40 0.45
C ALA A 98 14.27 -19.70 -1.02
N LEU A 99 14.56 -18.75 -1.92
CA LEU A 99 14.26 -18.81 -3.36
C LEU A 99 15.56 -19.02 -4.16
N MET A 100 15.61 -20.11 -4.93
CA MET A 100 16.77 -20.51 -5.74
C MET A 100 16.68 -20.02 -7.19
N SER A 101 15.48 -19.71 -7.69
CA SER A 101 15.25 -19.20 -9.06
C SER A 101 13.90 -18.49 -9.18
N SER A 102 13.68 -17.76 -10.29
CA SER A 102 12.38 -17.11 -10.58
C SER A 102 11.19 -18.06 -10.76
N ALA A 103 11.43 -19.38 -10.86
CA ALA A 103 10.38 -20.38 -10.97
C ALA A 103 9.83 -20.84 -9.61
N GLU A 104 10.49 -20.48 -8.50
CA GLU A 104 10.05 -20.86 -7.15
C GLU A 104 9.10 -19.82 -6.57
N GLN A 105 8.05 -20.28 -5.90
CA GLN A 105 7.04 -19.43 -5.27
C GLN A 105 6.76 -19.92 -3.85
N ILE A 106 6.63 -18.98 -2.91
CA ILE A 106 6.08 -19.28 -1.58
C ILE A 106 4.57 -19.15 -1.67
N VAL A 107 3.84 -20.20 -1.30
CA VAL A 107 2.39 -20.28 -1.47
C VAL A 107 1.75 -20.60 -0.13
N ALA A 108 0.84 -19.73 0.29
CA ALA A 108 -0.19 -20.08 1.27
C ALA A 108 -1.50 -20.30 0.52
N SER A 109 -2.17 -21.42 0.75
CA SER A 109 -3.49 -21.67 0.20
C SER A 109 -4.37 -22.41 1.18
N ASP A 110 -5.64 -22.03 1.19
CA ASP A 110 -6.74 -22.80 1.79
C ASP A 110 -6.66 -24.27 1.32
N SER A 111 -6.38 -25.18 2.26
CA SER A 111 -6.25 -26.62 1.99
C SER A 111 -7.16 -27.38 2.98
N PRO A 112 -7.86 -28.45 2.56
CA PRO A 112 -8.66 -29.25 3.48
C PRO A 112 -7.85 -30.00 4.56
N GLU A 113 -6.52 -30.04 4.41
CA GLU A 113 -5.60 -30.83 5.21
C GLU A 113 -4.89 -29.99 6.30
N SER A 114 -4.92 -28.65 6.19
CA SER A 114 -4.27 -27.76 7.16
C SER A 114 -5.19 -27.47 8.36
N ARG A 115 -4.67 -27.64 9.58
CA ARG A 115 -5.40 -27.33 10.83
C ARG A 115 -5.73 -25.85 10.96
N TRP A 116 -4.83 -24.99 10.49
CA TRP A 116 -5.07 -23.56 10.32
C TRP A 116 -5.53 -23.32 8.88
N SER A 117 -6.40 -22.33 8.67
CA SER A 117 -6.83 -21.88 7.34
C SER A 117 -6.59 -20.39 7.18
N LEU A 118 -6.29 -19.94 5.96
CA LEU A 118 -6.25 -18.50 5.66
C LEU A 118 -7.60 -17.86 5.98
N TYR A 119 -7.57 -16.75 6.71
CA TYR A 119 -8.75 -15.91 6.91
C TYR A 119 -9.18 -15.31 5.55
N ARG A 120 -10.44 -15.54 5.17
CA ARG A 120 -10.90 -15.40 3.77
C ARG A 120 -11.59 -14.07 3.44
N ASP A 121 -12.30 -13.48 4.39
CA ASP A 121 -13.11 -12.28 4.14
C ASP A 121 -12.32 -11.00 4.45
N TRP A 122 -11.65 -10.50 3.41
CA TRP A 122 -10.85 -9.27 3.46
C TRP A 122 -11.69 -8.02 3.20
N SER A 123 -12.99 -8.15 2.89
CA SER A 123 -13.87 -7.02 2.54
C SER A 123 -14.04 -5.94 3.63
N PRO A 124 -13.90 -6.21 4.95
CA PRO A 124 -13.98 -5.16 5.98
C PRO A 124 -12.74 -4.24 6.08
N TYR A 125 -11.67 -4.53 5.34
CA TYR A 125 -10.36 -3.91 5.49
C TYR A 125 -10.00 -3.07 4.25
N HIS A 126 -8.97 -2.22 4.37
CA HIS A 126 -8.53 -1.32 3.29
C HIS A 126 -7.04 -1.44 2.94
N LEU A 127 -6.22 -1.99 3.84
CA LEU A 127 -4.81 -2.31 3.57
C LEU A 127 -4.50 -3.77 3.85
N LEU A 128 -3.60 -4.33 3.04
CA LEU A 128 -2.72 -5.42 3.44
C LEU A 128 -1.34 -4.83 3.76
N LEU A 129 -0.88 -5.03 4.98
CA LEU A 129 0.50 -4.81 5.41
C LEU A 129 1.28 -6.13 5.30
N MET A 130 2.53 -6.04 4.88
CA MET A 130 3.51 -7.13 4.99
C MET A 130 4.91 -6.55 5.14
N ASN A 131 5.76 -7.20 5.93
CA ASN A 131 7.17 -6.83 6.07
C ASN A 131 8.03 -7.87 5.36
N VAL A 132 8.98 -7.40 4.54
CA VAL A 132 9.90 -8.29 3.82
C VAL A 132 11.34 -7.85 4.05
N TYR A 133 12.12 -8.69 4.72
CA TYR A 133 13.56 -8.52 4.79
C TYR A 133 14.19 -8.94 3.47
N SER A 134 15.03 -8.07 2.90
CA SER A 134 15.93 -8.44 1.83
C SER A 134 17.39 -8.27 2.27
N PRO A 135 18.30 -9.21 1.97
CA PRO A 135 19.73 -9.07 2.26
C PRO A 135 20.45 -8.09 1.30
N ARG A 136 19.80 -7.65 0.21
CA ARG A 136 20.35 -6.78 -0.84
C ARG A 136 19.24 -6.02 -1.57
N ASP A 137 19.58 -5.10 -2.46
CA ASP A 137 18.63 -4.53 -3.41
C ASP A 137 18.03 -5.61 -4.33
N LEU A 138 16.71 -5.56 -4.57
CA LEU A 138 15.97 -6.53 -5.37
C LEU A 138 14.75 -5.90 -6.07
N GLY A 139 14.82 -5.67 -7.39
CA GLY A 139 13.74 -5.09 -8.20
C GLY A 139 12.62 -6.04 -8.66
N GLY A 140 12.62 -7.29 -8.18
CA GLY A 140 11.77 -8.37 -8.70
C GLY A 140 10.64 -8.84 -7.78
N PHE A 141 10.58 -8.39 -6.52
CA PHE A 141 9.62 -8.95 -5.55
C PHE A 141 8.17 -8.67 -5.97
N THR A 142 7.31 -9.67 -5.91
CA THR A 142 5.90 -9.56 -6.31
C THR A 142 5.09 -10.61 -5.56
N PHE A 143 3.79 -10.39 -5.49
CA PHE A 143 2.85 -11.37 -4.96
C PHE A 143 1.56 -11.38 -5.77
N SER A 144 0.77 -12.44 -5.59
CA SER A 144 -0.58 -12.55 -6.14
C SER A 144 -1.54 -13.09 -5.10
N VAL A 145 -2.80 -12.73 -5.26
CA VAL A 145 -3.92 -13.20 -4.42
C VAL A 145 -4.95 -13.84 -5.35
N ARG A 146 -5.50 -14.98 -4.97
CA ARG A 146 -6.59 -15.65 -5.69
C ARG A 146 -7.83 -15.75 -4.80
N SER A 147 -8.98 -15.44 -5.38
CA SER A 147 -10.31 -15.61 -4.76
C SER A 147 -11.14 -16.65 -5.52
N GLY A 148 -12.15 -17.20 -4.85
CA GLY A 148 -13.10 -18.13 -5.47
C GLY A 148 -12.59 -19.57 -5.64
N THR A 149 -13.54 -20.50 -5.73
CA THR A 149 -13.30 -21.91 -6.07
C THR A 149 -13.61 -22.19 -7.54
N ASP A 150 -14.85 -21.93 -7.96
CA ASP A 150 -15.40 -22.44 -9.23
C ASP A 150 -15.04 -21.52 -10.41
N GLN A 151 -14.95 -20.23 -10.14
CA GLN A 151 -14.44 -19.21 -11.06
C GLN A 151 -13.29 -18.47 -10.37
N PRO A 152 -12.07 -19.05 -10.36
CA PRO A 152 -10.94 -18.47 -9.66
C PRO A 152 -10.49 -17.16 -10.33
N MET A 153 -10.58 -16.07 -9.60
CA MET A 153 -10.08 -14.74 -10.02
C MET A 153 -8.72 -14.50 -9.37
N ARG A 154 -7.80 -13.78 -10.05
CA ARG A 154 -6.43 -13.56 -9.55
C ARG A 154 -5.94 -12.13 -9.78
N TYR A 155 -5.60 -11.47 -8.68
CA TYR A 155 -4.84 -10.22 -8.64
C TYR A 155 -3.34 -10.51 -8.67
N ARG A 156 -2.54 -9.76 -9.44
CA ARG A 156 -1.08 -9.77 -9.37
C ARG A 156 -0.57 -8.38 -9.04
N HIS A 157 0.11 -8.23 -7.90
CA HIS A 157 0.69 -6.96 -7.52
C HIS A 157 1.86 -6.58 -8.46
N PRO A 158 1.98 -5.31 -8.88
CA PRO A 158 3.19 -4.80 -9.53
C PRO A 158 4.47 -5.15 -8.76
N ARG A 159 5.60 -5.20 -9.47
CA ARG A 159 6.90 -5.48 -8.86
C ARG A 159 7.27 -4.37 -7.85
N VAL A 160 7.77 -4.79 -6.71
CA VAL A 160 8.24 -3.96 -5.61
C VAL A 160 9.76 -4.06 -5.55
N PHE A 161 10.44 -2.92 -5.54
CA PHE A 161 11.86 -2.86 -5.25
C PHE A 161 12.08 -2.96 -3.74
N LEU A 162 12.77 -4.00 -3.28
CA LEU A 162 13.18 -4.16 -1.88
C LEU A 162 14.60 -3.61 -1.70
N ARG A 163 14.81 -2.81 -0.66
CA ARG A 163 16.14 -2.38 -0.20
C ARG A 163 16.72 -3.40 0.80
N PRO A 164 18.05 -3.41 1.02
CA PRO A 164 18.66 -4.15 2.12
C PRO A 164 18.02 -3.77 3.46
N GLY A 165 17.63 -4.76 4.26
CA GLY A 165 16.89 -4.57 5.51
C GLY A 165 15.40 -4.90 5.39
N TRP A 166 14.63 -4.49 6.40
CA TRP A 166 13.18 -4.68 6.47
C TRP A 166 12.42 -3.64 5.66
N ASN A 167 11.56 -4.11 4.73
CA ASN A 167 10.72 -3.27 3.88
C ASN A 167 9.25 -3.45 4.27
N LEU A 168 8.59 -2.39 4.74
CA LEU A 168 7.15 -2.40 5.01
C LEU A 168 6.37 -2.07 3.74
N ILE A 169 5.72 -3.08 3.16
CA ILE A 169 4.89 -2.97 1.97
C ILE A 169 3.45 -2.71 2.40
N ARG A 170 2.83 -1.67 1.83
CA ARG A 170 1.42 -1.31 2.06
C ARG A 170 0.64 -1.41 0.76
N VAL A 171 -0.29 -2.35 0.66
CA VAL A 171 -1.09 -2.56 -0.54
C VAL A 171 -2.53 -2.17 -0.27
N ASP A 172 -3.06 -1.31 -1.13
CA ASP A 172 -4.45 -0.88 -1.07
C ASP A 172 -5.35 -2.03 -1.53
N LEU A 173 -6.28 -2.48 -0.67
CA LEU A 173 -7.20 -3.56 -1.02
C LEU A 173 -8.19 -3.13 -2.11
N ALA A 174 -8.46 -1.83 -2.25
CA ALA A 174 -9.28 -1.32 -3.34
C ALA A 174 -8.58 -1.43 -4.71
N ASP A 175 -7.25 -1.56 -4.77
CA ASP A 175 -6.53 -1.90 -6.02
C ASP A 175 -6.64 -3.41 -6.34
N MET A 176 -7.03 -4.26 -5.38
CA MET A 176 -7.28 -5.70 -5.59
C MET A 176 -8.74 -6.00 -5.92
N ALA A 177 -9.68 -5.22 -5.37
CA ALA A 177 -11.12 -5.44 -5.51
C ALA A 177 -11.62 -5.39 -6.96
N ASP A 178 -10.88 -4.72 -7.86
CA ASP A 178 -11.17 -4.69 -9.30
C ASP A 178 -10.89 -6.05 -9.99
N ASP A 179 -9.97 -6.86 -9.44
CA ASP A 179 -9.48 -8.13 -10.00
C ASP A 179 -9.93 -9.38 -9.24
N ILE A 180 -10.36 -9.26 -7.96
CA ILE A 180 -10.74 -10.39 -7.10
C ILE A 180 -11.91 -10.08 -6.15
N ASN A 181 -12.67 -11.11 -5.78
CA ASN A 181 -13.63 -11.03 -4.70
C ASN A 181 -12.93 -11.07 -3.33
N LEU A 182 -12.81 -9.91 -2.66
CA LEU A 182 -12.21 -9.81 -1.33
C LEU A 182 -12.95 -10.61 -0.24
N ALA A 183 -14.24 -10.93 -0.42
CA ALA A 183 -14.99 -11.73 0.57
C ALA A 183 -14.64 -13.24 0.54
N ASP A 184 -13.87 -13.70 -0.45
CA ASP A 184 -13.53 -15.12 -0.61
C ASP A 184 -12.07 -15.33 -1.05
N VAL A 185 -11.11 -14.74 -0.34
CA VAL A 185 -9.68 -14.96 -0.59
C VAL A 185 -9.26 -16.38 -0.18
N ARG A 186 -8.56 -17.09 -1.07
CA ARG A 186 -8.20 -18.51 -0.91
C ARG A 186 -6.71 -18.80 -0.97
N GLU A 187 -5.90 -17.92 -1.55
CA GLU A 187 -4.49 -18.20 -1.80
C GLU A 187 -3.70 -16.90 -1.94
N MET A 188 -2.49 -16.89 -1.35
CA MET A 188 -1.44 -15.89 -1.54
C MET A 188 -0.20 -16.58 -2.10
N ARG A 189 0.47 -15.95 -3.06
CA ARG A 189 1.76 -16.42 -3.61
C ARG A 189 2.78 -15.28 -3.59
N PHE A 190 4.01 -15.53 -3.17
CA PHE A 190 5.12 -14.56 -3.10
C PHE A 190 6.33 -15.09 -3.86
N TRP A 191 6.97 -14.28 -4.70
CA TRP A 191 8.17 -14.66 -5.46
C TRP A 191 8.98 -13.45 -5.92
N SER A 192 10.11 -13.69 -6.59
CA SER A 192 10.90 -12.65 -7.26
C SER A 192 11.10 -12.98 -8.74
N GLU A 193 10.81 -12.03 -9.61
CA GLU A 193 11.01 -12.14 -11.05
C GLU A 193 11.47 -10.79 -11.62
N PRO A 194 12.66 -10.68 -12.26
CA PRO A 194 13.68 -11.72 -12.36
C PRO A 194 14.34 -12.05 -11.01
N LEU A 195 15.11 -13.14 -10.99
CA LEU A 195 15.96 -13.57 -9.87
C LEU A 195 17.16 -14.34 -10.44
N ASP A 196 18.25 -13.64 -10.68
CA ASP A 196 19.44 -14.18 -11.39
C ASP A 196 20.38 -14.96 -10.47
N THR A 197 20.24 -14.80 -9.15
CA THR A 197 21.02 -15.52 -8.13
C THR A 197 20.13 -15.81 -6.92
N PRO A 198 20.31 -16.96 -6.23
CA PRO A 198 19.52 -17.32 -5.05
C PRO A 198 19.47 -16.24 -3.97
N ILE A 199 18.37 -16.21 -3.22
CA ILE A 199 18.12 -15.24 -2.15
C ILE A 199 17.35 -15.87 -1.00
N GLU A 200 17.70 -15.48 0.22
CA GLU A 200 16.89 -15.73 1.42
C GLU A 200 16.18 -14.43 1.78
N LEU A 201 14.87 -14.39 1.56
CA LEU A 201 13.99 -13.35 2.07
C LEU A 201 13.36 -13.82 3.38
N TYR A 202 12.93 -12.88 4.22
CA TYR A 202 12.16 -13.20 5.43
C TYR A 202 10.87 -12.42 5.37
N LEU A 203 9.73 -13.12 5.44
CA LEU A 203 8.40 -12.52 5.46
C LEU A 203 7.93 -12.43 6.91
N ASP A 204 7.37 -11.29 7.29
CA ASP A 204 6.90 -11.03 8.64
C ASP A 204 5.65 -10.15 8.63
N ASP A 205 4.86 -10.20 9.70
CA ASP A 205 3.71 -9.33 9.95
C ASP A 205 2.74 -9.16 8.75
N LEU A 206 2.03 -10.23 8.39
CA LEU A 206 0.91 -10.18 7.44
C LEU A 206 -0.35 -9.70 8.15
N ILE A 207 -0.80 -8.48 7.89
CA ILE A 207 -1.91 -7.85 8.63
C ILE A 207 -2.90 -7.16 7.69
N LEU A 208 -4.19 -7.46 7.83
CA LEU A 208 -5.28 -6.72 7.20
C LEU A 208 -5.72 -5.58 8.11
N VAL A 209 -5.90 -4.37 7.57
CA VAL A 209 -6.13 -3.17 8.37
C VAL A 209 -7.27 -2.33 7.80
N ASN A 210 -8.24 -1.99 8.65
CA ASN A 210 -9.19 -0.92 8.39
C ASN A 210 -8.64 0.35 9.04
N ASN A 211 -7.87 1.10 8.25
CA ASN A 211 -7.29 2.39 8.63
C ASN A 211 -8.21 3.59 8.30
N GLU A 212 -9.53 3.38 8.15
CA GLU A 212 -10.45 4.49 7.84
C GLU A 212 -10.41 5.56 8.94
N LYS A 213 -10.13 6.81 8.58
CA LYS A 213 -10.01 7.91 9.53
C LYS A 213 -10.67 9.17 8.98
N LEU A 214 -11.65 9.71 9.70
CA LEU A 214 -12.17 11.06 9.44
C LEU A 214 -11.04 12.07 9.70
N LEU A 215 -10.62 12.79 8.66
CA LEU A 215 -9.60 13.83 8.72
C LEU A 215 -10.21 15.22 8.88
N PHE A 216 -11.42 15.41 8.36
CA PHE A 216 -12.20 16.65 8.42
C PHE A 216 -13.69 16.35 8.25
N GLY A 217 -14.55 17.22 8.80
CA GLY A 217 -16.01 17.09 8.79
C GLY A 217 -16.55 16.71 10.18
N GLU A 218 -17.85 16.92 10.38
CA GLU A 218 -18.53 16.52 11.62
C GLU A 218 -18.76 15.00 11.67
N PRO A 219 -18.78 14.36 12.86
CA PRO A 219 -19.12 12.94 12.99
C PRO A 219 -20.55 12.61 12.57
N HIS A 220 -21.44 13.60 12.59
CA HIS A 220 -22.84 13.52 12.15
C HIS A 220 -23.11 14.71 11.21
N PRO A 221 -22.67 14.63 9.95
CA PRO A 221 -22.76 15.75 9.01
C PRO A 221 -24.21 16.06 8.61
N GLU A 222 -24.52 17.34 8.39
CA GLU A 222 -25.75 17.76 7.74
C GLU A 222 -25.60 17.74 6.21
N ARG A 223 -26.71 17.68 5.48
CA ARG A 223 -26.73 17.63 4.01
C ARG A 223 -25.91 18.76 3.37
N GLY A 224 -24.84 18.38 2.69
CA GLY A 224 -23.94 19.29 1.99
C GLY A 224 -22.71 19.72 2.78
N ASP A 225 -22.56 19.29 4.04
CA ASP A 225 -21.33 19.48 4.79
C ASP A 225 -20.17 18.75 4.12
N LEU A 226 -19.04 19.45 3.95
CA LEU A 226 -17.81 18.86 3.43
C LEU A 226 -17.17 17.97 4.50
N TYR A 227 -16.69 16.81 4.07
CA TYR A 227 -15.83 15.93 4.86
C TYR A 227 -14.64 15.42 4.06
N VAL A 228 -13.61 15.00 4.77
CA VAL A 228 -12.46 14.29 4.22
C VAL A 228 -12.17 13.06 5.08
N LYS A 229 -12.03 11.90 4.45
CA LYS A 229 -11.63 10.64 5.08
C LYS A 229 -10.37 10.09 4.42
N ALA A 230 -9.47 9.53 5.20
CA ALA A 230 -8.48 8.57 4.69
C ALA A 230 -9.11 7.17 4.69
N MET A 231 -8.88 6.38 3.65
CA MET A 231 -9.33 5.00 3.55
C MET A 231 -8.36 4.22 2.66
N GLY A 232 -7.68 3.20 3.20
CA GLY A 232 -6.61 2.51 2.47
C GLY A 232 -5.43 3.44 2.23
N ARG A 233 -5.03 3.61 0.96
CA ARG A 233 -4.08 4.66 0.53
C ARG A 233 -4.79 5.86 -0.12
N ARG A 234 -6.11 5.91 -0.06
CA ARG A 234 -6.98 6.88 -0.74
C ARG A 234 -7.42 8.01 0.21
N LEU A 235 -7.72 9.16 -0.39
CA LEU A 235 -8.43 10.26 0.28
C LEU A 235 -9.82 10.36 -0.33
N VAL A 236 -10.86 10.25 0.47
CA VAL A 236 -12.25 10.49 0.05
C VAL A 236 -12.62 11.91 0.46
N VAL A 237 -13.01 12.75 -0.50
CA VAL A 237 -13.52 14.10 -0.27
C VAL A 237 -14.97 14.12 -0.73
N GLY A 238 -15.90 14.39 0.17
CA GLY A 238 -17.33 14.38 -0.14
C GLY A 238 -18.07 15.56 0.45
N ALA A 239 -19.29 15.76 -0.03
CA ALA A 239 -20.31 16.58 0.61
C ALA A 239 -21.53 15.70 0.88
N GLU A 240 -22.03 15.71 2.12
CA GLU A 240 -23.05 14.76 2.59
C GLU A 240 -24.34 14.81 1.75
N GLU A 241 -24.90 13.64 1.41
CA GLU A 241 -26.00 13.44 0.44
C GLU A 241 -25.83 14.16 -0.93
N ARG A 242 -24.61 14.58 -1.33
CA ARG A 242 -24.36 15.25 -2.61
C ARG A 242 -23.39 14.49 -3.50
N PHE A 243 -22.14 14.33 -3.07
CA PHE A 243 -21.11 13.68 -3.87
C PHE A 243 -19.97 13.12 -3.03
N GLU A 244 -19.21 12.20 -3.62
CA GLU A 244 -17.89 11.78 -3.15
C GLU A 244 -16.91 11.74 -4.32
N LEU A 245 -15.68 12.18 -4.05
CA LEU A 245 -14.51 12.08 -4.92
C LEU A 245 -13.46 11.22 -4.21
N VAL A 246 -13.03 10.13 -4.84
CA VAL A 246 -11.97 9.27 -4.30
C VAL A 246 -10.67 9.57 -5.02
N PHE A 247 -9.67 10.02 -4.27
CA PHE A 247 -8.32 10.31 -4.75
C PHE A 247 -7.37 9.15 -4.47
N HIS A 248 -6.71 8.65 -5.51
CA HIS A 248 -5.62 7.67 -5.41
C HIS A 248 -4.46 8.11 -6.30
N ARG A 249 -3.22 7.96 -5.81
CA ARG A 249 -1.99 8.39 -6.52
C ARG A 249 -2.05 9.84 -7.04
N GLY A 250 -2.77 10.69 -6.30
CA GLY A 250 -3.01 12.09 -6.61
C GLY A 250 -4.15 12.36 -7.61
N GLN A 251 -4.76 11.36 -8.24
CA GLN A 251 -5.83 11.58 -9.24
C GLN A 251 -7.20 11.19 -8.69
N ILE A 252 -8.27 11.78 -9.23
CA ILE A 252 -9.64 11.35 -8.93
C ILE A 252 -9.88 10.04 -9.69
N VAL A 253 -9.99 8.92 -8.99
CA VAL A 253 -10.24 7.59 -9.58
C VAL A 253 -11.71 7.18 -9.50
N GLN A 254 -12.48 7.77 -8.57
CA GLN A 254 -13.92 7.54 -8.47
C GLN A 254 -14.66 8.85 -8.16
N TRP A 255 -15.86 8.99 -8.69
CA TRP A 255 -16.81 10.07 -8.39
C TRP A 255 -18.20 9.44 -8.28
N PHE A 256 -18.84 9.59 -7.13
CA PHE A 256 -20.24 9.19 -6.90
C PHE A 256 -21.13 10.42 -6.74
N ASP A 257 -22.29 10.43 -7.40
CA ASP A 257 -23.37 11.40 -7.14
C ASP A 257 -24.31 10.82 -6.09
N LEU A 258 -24.06 11.16 -4.83
CA LEU A 258 -24.84 10.65 -3.69
C LEU A 258 -26.27 11.19 -3.65
N SER A 259 -26.57 12.27 -4.41
CA SER A 259 -27.93 12.84 -4.45
C SER A 259 -28.90 11.99 -5.27
N HIS A 260 -28.38 11.15 -6.18
CA HIS A 260 -29.14 10.18 -6.97
C HIS A 260 -28.76 8.71 -6.68
N ASP A 261 -27.53 8.46 -6.19
CA ASP A 261 -26.98 7.14 -5.91
C ASP A 261 -26.19 7.13 -4.58
N ALA A 262 -26.93 7.23 -3.47
CA ALA A 262 -26.38 7.13 -2.11
C ALA A 262 -25.68 5.77 -1.84
N ALA A 263 -25.97 4.74 -2.64
CA ALA A 263 -25.37 3.42 -2.54
C ALA A 263 -24.04 3.28 -3.32
N ARG A 264 -23.60 4.33 -4.05
CA ARG A 264 -22.32 4.38 -4.78
C ARG A 264 -22.19 3.27 -5.84
N LEU A 265 -23.30 2.83 -6.42
CA LEU A 265 -23.34 1.75 -7.42
C LEU A 265 -22.72 2.17 -8.77
N ARG A 266 -22.74 3.46 -9.10
CA ARG A 266 -22.26 4.02 -10.36
C ARG A 266 -21.09 4.98 -10.14
N ASN A 267 -19.87 4.51 -10.39
CA ASN A 267 -18.71 5.39 -10.56
C ASN A 267 -18.86 6.22 -11.86
N LEU A 268 -18.94 7.54 -11.74
CA LEU A 268 -18.99 8.47 -12.86
C LEU A 268 -17.63 8.64 -13.58
N VAL A 269 -16.53 8.11 -13.04
CA VAL A 269 -15.21 8.11 -13.71
C VAL A 269 -15.05 6.91 -14.67
N GLY A 270 -15.88 5.88 -14.53
CA GLY A 270 -15.73 4.63 -15.29
C GLY A 270 -14.52 3.81 -14.80
N ARG A 271 -13.64 3.42 -15.74
CA ARG A 271 -12.46 2.57 -15.48
C ARG A 271 -11.13 3.33 -15.38
N GLY A 272 -11.16 4.66 -15.54
CA GLY A 272 -9.96 5.49 -15.62
C GLY A 272 -9.75 6.41 -14.42
N SER A 273 -9.09 7.54 -14.67
CA SER A 273 -8.99 8.67 -13.74
C SER A 273 -9.43 9.98 -14.39
N LEU A 274 -9.96 10.91 -13.58
CA LEU A 274 -10.19 12.30 -13.98
C LEU A 274 -9.03 13.19 -13.56
N GLY A 275 -8.84 14.28 -14.33
CA GLY A 275 -7.82 15.27 -14.07
C GLY A 275 -6.58 15.10 -14.96
N PRO A 276 -5.41 15.62 -14.54
CA PRO A 276 -4.24 15.69 -15.38
C PRO A 276 -3.45 14.37 -15.32
N SER A 277 -3.21 13.77 -16.48
CA SER A 277 -2.28 12.67 -16.67
C SER A 277 -1.08 13.17 -17.50
N PRO A 278 0.17 13.04 -17.01
CA PRO A 278 1.35 13.31 -17.85
C PRO A 278 1.39 12.30 -18.99
N VAL A 279 1.70 12.74 -20.21
CA VAL A 279 1.76 11.89 -21.41
C VAL A 279 3.08 12.01 -22.15
N VAL A 280 3.53 10.92 -22.76
CA VAL A 280 4.58 10.96 -23.78
C VAL A 280 3.97 11.44 -25.09
N LEU A 281 4.50 12.52 -25.66
CA LEU A 281 4.10 13.01 -26.98
C LEU A 281 4.99 12.36 -28.05
N SER A 282 4.54 11.24 -28.59
CA SER A 282 5.11 10.65 -29.81
C SER A 282 4.79 11.55 -31.01
N GLY A 283 5.76 11.78 -31.89
CA GLY A 283 5.56 12.58 -33.10
C GLY A 283 4.43 12.03 -33.99
N ASP A 284 3.68 12.95 -34.60
CA ASP A 284 2.70 12.75 -35.68
C ASP A 284 1.56 11.73 -35.45
N SER A 285 1.29 11.33 -34.20
CA SER A 285 0.13 10.49 -33.86
C SER A 285 -0.61 11.04 -32.63
N GLU A 286 -1.95 10.99 -32.64
CA GLU A 286 -2.70 11.35 -31.44
C GLU A 286 -2.33 10.40 -30.28
N PRO A 287 -1.99 10.91 -29.09
CA PRO A 287 -1.57 10.08 -27.98
C PRO A 287 -2.74 9.22 -27.51
N ILE A 288 -2.61 7.90 -27.64
CA ILE A 288 -3.57 6.94 -27.07
C ILE A 288 -3.38 6.96 -25.55
N VAL A 289 -4.19 7.75 -24.84
CA VAL A 289 -4.12 7.83 -23.37
C VAL A 289 -4.96 6.72 -22.74
N ARG A 290 -4.30 5.87 -21.96
CA ARG A 290 -4.91 4.92 -21.02
C ARG A 290 -4.37 5.25 -19.63
N PRO A 291 -5.09 6.05 -18.81
CA PRO A 291 -4.55 6.58 -17.56
C PRO A 291 -3.96 5.52 -16.60
N ASP A 292 -4.53 4.32 -16.64
CA ASP A 292 -4.30 3.20 -15.72
C ASP A 292 -3.23 2.22 -16.25
N ASP A 293 -2.90 2.30 -17.55
CA ASP A 293 -1.86 1.50 -18.18
C ASP A 293 -0.49 2.12 -17.85
N MET A 294 0.09 1.74 -16.71
CA MET A 294 1.43 2.18 -16.32
C MET A 294 2.52 1.77 -17.34
N GLY A 295 2.22 0.84 -18.27
CA GLY A 295 3.07 0.51 -19.40
C GLY A 295 3.26 1.69 -20.36
N GLN A 296 2.28 2.60 -20.49
CA GLN A 296 2.42 3.83 -21.27
C GLN A 296 3.47 4.79 -20.69
N TRP A 297 3.67 4.74 -19.37
CA TRP A 297 4.66 5.55 -18.67
C TRP A 297 6.03 4.89 -18.62
N SER A 298 6.20 3.67 -19.16
CA SER A 298 7.48 2.95 -19.11
C SER A 298 8.64 3.69 -19.79
N GLY A 299 8.35 4.42 -20.88
CA GLY A 299 9.32 5.25 -21.58
C GLY A 299 9.81 6.46 -20.78
N LEU A 300 9.10 6.87 -19.71
CA LEU A 300 9.49 7.95 -18.77
C LEU A 300 10.40 7.46 -17.64
N GLY A 301 10.76 6.17 -17.67
CA GLY A 301 11.27 5.45 -16.52
C GLY A 301 10.13 4.84 -15.71
N ILE A 302 10.19 3.53 -15.48
CA ILE A 302 9.20 2.78 -14.69
C ILE A 302 9.45 3.01 -13.18
N ALA A 303 9.15 4.21 -12.70
CA ALA A 303 8.84 4.48 -11.29
C ALA A 303 8.17 5.85 -11.19
N ALA A 304 6.89 5.92 -11.56
CA ALA A 304 6.05 7.10 -11.32
C ALA A 304 5.62 7.14 -9.84
N GLU A 305 6.56 7.46 -8.95
CA GLU A 305 6.28 7.62 -7.53
C GLU A 305 5.23 8.72 -7.36
N SER A 306 4.08 8.34 -6.82
CA SER A 306 2.88 9.20 -6.77
C SER A 306 2.52 9.47 -5.32
N HIS A 307 2.62 10.75 -4.96
CA HIS A 307 2.31 11.27 -3.64
C HIS A 307 0.99 12.03 -3.71
N GLN A 308 0.21 11.98 -2.64
CA GLN A 308 -0.97 12.82 -2.48
C GLN A 308 -1.05 13.36 -1.06
N LYS A 309 -1.57 14.58 -0.91
CA LYS A 309 -1.62 15.27 0.36
C LYS A 309 -2.87 16.14 0.45
N LEU A 310 -3.55 16.06 1.59
CA LEU A 310 -4.53 17.05 2.02
C LEU A 310 -3.78 18.34 2.42
N ILE A 311 -4.00 19.42 1.69
CA ILE A 311 -3.36 20.72 1.92
C ILE A 311 -4.22 21.60 2.84
N GLU A 312 -5.53 21.58 2.61
CA GLU A 312 -6.50 22.39 3.35
C GLU A 312 -7.83 21.63 3.45
N ALA A 313 -8.53 21.75 4.57
CA ALA A 313 -9.90 21.28 4.71
C ALA A 313 -10.68 22.28 5.57
N LEU A 314 -11.68 22.91 4.97
CA LEU A 314 -12.55 23.93 5.58
C LEU A 314 -14.01 23.66 5.15
N PRO A 315 -15.01 24.14 5.90
CA PRO A 315 -16.42 23.95 5.53
C PRO A 315 -16.79 24.51 4.15
N VAL A 316 -16.02 25.47 3.64
CA VAL A 316 -16.24 26.12 2.35
C VAL A 316 -15.45 25.53 1.18
N ARG A 317 -14.37 24.78 1.44
CA ARG A 317 -13.58 24.08 0.41
C ARG A 317 -12.61 23.06 1.02
N VAL A 318 -12.25 22.06 0.22
CA VAL A 318 -11.12 21.14 0.48
C VAL A 318 -10.09 21.30 -0.62
N VAL A 319 -8.79 21.23 -0.26
CA VAL A 319 -7.68 21.31 -1.21
C VAL A 319 -6.82 20.05 -1.13
N VAL A 320 -6.76 19.30 -2.22
CA VAL A 320 -5.92 18.10 -2.38
C VAL A 320 -4.83 18.37 -3.40
N GLN A 321 -3.58 18.06 -3.06
CA GLN A 321 -2.45 18.10 -3.99
C GLN A 321 -2.03 16.67 -4.34
N GLY A 322 -1.82 16.40 -5.63
CA GLY A 322 -1.09 15.23 -6.11
C GLY A 322 0.26 15.64 -6.71
N GLU A 323 1.22 14.73 -6.65
CA GLU A 323 2.56 14.89 -7.20
C GLU A 323 3.05 13.57 -7.80
N ARG A 324 3.53 13.58 -9.04
CA ARG A 324 4.28 12.46 -9.65
C ARG A 324 5.75 12.82 -9.84
N ARG A 325 6.62 11.89 -9.43
CA ARG A 325 8.06 11.88 -9.66
C ARG A 325 8.42 10.68 -10.52
N PHE A 326 9.42 10.79 -11.39
CA PHE A 326 9.80 9.74 -12.34
C PHE A 326 11.19 9.17 -12.02
N GLY A 327 11.37 7.86 -12.20
CA GLY A 327 12.62 7.12 -11.95
C GLY A 327 12.63 5.72 -12.58
N SER A 328 13.44 4.79 -12.08
CA SER A 328 13.60 3.42 -12.62
C SER A 328 13.21 2.34 -11.61
N LEU A 329 12.79 1.16 -12.10
CA LEU A 329 12.49 -0.02 -11.25
C LEU A 329 13.71 -0.49 -10.46
N ASP A 330 14.91 -0.35 -11.03
CA ASP A 330 16.14 -0.99 -10.55
C ASP A 330 17.05 -0.03 -9.77
N GLN A 331 16.58 1.19 -9.46
CA GLN A 331 17.38 2.22 -8.79
C GLN A 331 16.57 3.01 -7.77
N ALA A 332 17.21 3.33 -6.63
CA ALA A 332 16.63 4.26 -5.67
C ALA A 332 16.41 5.64 -6.29
N LEU A 333 15.26 6.24 -6.01
CA LEU A 333 14.89 7.57 -6.49
C LEU A 333 15.81 8.65 -5.93
N ALA A 334 16.12 9.64 -6.77
CA ALA A 334 16.87 10.83 -6.36
C ALA A 334 15.95 11.88 -5.74
N ASP A 335 16.37 12.50 -4.64
CA ASP A 335 15.59 13.48 -3.84
C ASP A 335 15.13 14.74 -4.61
N LYS A 336 15.62 14.96 -5.83
CA LYS A 336 15.33 16.13 -6.68
C LYS A 336 14.87 15.71 -8.08
N GLY A 337 13.81 14.91 -8.15
CA GLY A 337 13.14 14.52 -9.40
C GLY A 337 12.47 15.69 -10.14
N PRO A 338 12.02 15.51 -11.40
CA PRO A 338 11.05 16.42 -12.01
C PRO A 338 9.70 16.17 -11.33
N ASP A 339 9.10 17.20 -10.71
CA ASP A 339 7.78 17.10 -10.13
C ASP A 339 6.70 17.54 -11.14
N HIS A 340 5.70 16.68 -11.33
CA HIS A 340 4.43 17.04 -11.94
C HIS A 340 3.42 17.12 -10.81
N ARG A 341 2.96 18.33 -10.53
CA ARG A 341 2.13 18.65 -9.37
C ARG A 341 0.82 19.24 -9.84
N TRP A 342 -0.25 18.83 -9.19
CA TRP A 342 -1.58 19.36 -9.47
C TRP A 342 -2.38 19.50 -8.18
N THR A 343 -3.20 20.54 -8.13
CA THR A 343 -3.92 20.97 -6.95
C THR A 343 -5.39 21.11 -7.29
N TYR A 344 -6.22 20.30 -6.66
CA TYR A 344 -7.68 20.36 -6.75
C TYR A 344 -8.22 21.22 -5.61
N SER A 345 -9.10 22.16 -5.91
CA SER A 345 -9.93 22.86 -4.94
C SER A 345 -11.38 22.43 -5.15
N ILE A 346 -11.93 21.71 -4.16
CA ILE A 346 -13.26 21.09 -4.17
C ILE A 346 -14.20 21.90 -3.30
N TYR A 347 -15.39 22.24 -3.81
CA TYR A 347 -16.40 23.05 -3.12
C TYR A 347 -17.66 22.23 -2.75
N PRO A 348 -18.49 22.65 -1.76
CA PRO A 348 -19.67 21.91 -1.29
C PRO A 348 -20.79 21.73 -2.35
N ASP A 349 -20.69 22.44 -3.47
CA ASP A 349 -21.62 22.35 -4.60
C ASP A 349 -21.11 21.43 -5.74
N GLY A 350 -20.00 20.72 -5.52
CA GLY A 350 -19.41 19.80 -6.48
C GLY A 350 -18.50 20.45 -7.52
N ARG A 351 -18.28 21.78 -7.46
CA ARG A 351 -17.28 22.42 -8.32
C ARG A 351 -15.87 22.00 -7.92
N VAL A 352 -15.10 21.52 -8.89
CA VAL A 352 -13.69 21.18 -8.76
C VAL A 352 -12.86 22.07 -9.67
N TYR A 353 -12.00 22.89 -9.08
CA TYR A 353 -11.01 23.69 -9.81
C TYR A 353 -9.65 23.01 -9.75
N LEU A 354 -8.92 23.01 -10.86
CA LEU A 354 -7.67 22.28 -11.01
C LEU A 354 -6.56 23.22 -11.51
N ALA A 355 -5.50 23.38 -10.71
CA ALA A 355 -4.25 23.98 -11.15
C ALA A 355 -3.21 22.87 -11.41
N CYS A 356 -2.45 22.96 -12.49
CA CYS A 356 -1.40 22.00 -12.83
C CYS A 356 -0.09 22.74 -13.12
N THR A 357 1.01 22.26 -12.53
CA THR A 357 2.36 22.79 -12.66
C THR A 357 3.33 21.62 -12.85
N GLY A 358 4.22 21.69 -13.83
CA GLY A 358 5.19 20.62 -14.08
C GLY A 358 6.51 21.17 -14.59
N THR A 359 7.60 20.52 -14.22
CA THR A 359 8.93 20.82 -14.74
C THR A 359 9.27 19.87 -15.90
N ALA A 360 9.44 20.42 -17.11
CA ALA A 360 10.12 19.71 -18.18
C ALA A 360 11.62 19.65 -17.86
N ARG A 361 12.22 18.46 -17.90
CA ARG A 361 13.67 18.31 -17.61
C ARG A 361 14.54 18.61 -18.84
N SER A 362 15.83 18.75 -18.55
CA SER A 362 16.94 19.11 -19.44
C SER A 362 17.04 18.30 -20.75
N PRO A 363 17.88 18.72 -21.73
CA PRO A 363 18.06 18.05 -23.04
C PRO A 363 18.48 16.57 -23.03
N THR A 364 18.70 15.99 -21.85
CA THR A 364 19.04 14.59 -21.58
C THR A 364 17.83 13.75 -21.15
N PHE A 365 16.65 14.34 -21.01
CA PHE A 365 15.43 13.63 -20.61
C PHE A 365 14.84 12.85 -21.80
N THR A 366 14.65 11.55 -21.61
CA THR A 366 13.96 10.67 -22.56
C THR A 366 12.64 10.24 -21.94
N PRO A 367 11.50 10.35 -22.65
CA PRO A 367 11.34 10.88 -24.00
C PRO A 367 11.37 12.42 -24.01
N PRO A 368 11.88 13.05 -25.08
CA PRO A 368 12.13 14.49 -25.13
C PRO A 368 10.85 15.37 -25.21
N ALA A 369 9.66 14.78 -25.21
CA ALA A 369 8.39 15.49 -25.28
C ALA A 369 7.39 14.92 -24.26
N MET A 370 7.19 15.68 -23.19
CA MET A 370 6.18 15.44 -22.15
C MET A 370 5.03 16.44 -22.32
N GLY A 371 3.81 15.93 -22.35
CA GLY A 371 2.57 16.72 -22.32
C GLY A 371 1.75 16.41 -21.07
N VAL A 372 0.61 17.09 -20.93
CA VAL A 372 -0.42 16.74 -19.94
C VAL A 372 -1.76 16.66 -20.66
N VAL A 373 -2.43 15.52 -20.57
CA VAL A 373 -3.81 15.33 -21.04
C VAL A 373 -4.75 15.39 -19.84
N PHE A 374 -5.89 16.04 -20.04
CA PHE A 374 -6.95 16.13 -19.04
C PHE A 374 -8.04 15.13 -19.41
N SER A 375 -8.13 14.05 -18.63
CA SER A 375 -9.17 13.03 -18.80
C SER A 375 -10.49 13.56 -18.23
N CYS A 376 -11.48 13.74 -19.11
CA CYS A 376 -12.86 14.07 -18.78
C CYS A 376 -13.78 13.31 -19.72
N ASP A 377 -14.61 12.40 -19.20
CA ASP A 377 -15.61 11.70 -20.01
C ASP A 377 -16.88 12.56 -20.16
N ARG A 378 -17.16 12.99 -21.39
CA ARG A 378 -18.34 13.82 -21.69
C ARG A 378 -19.65 13.03 -21.60
N ASP A 379 -19.62 11.74 -21.91
CA ASP A 379 -20.81 10.87 -21.90
C ASP A 379 -21.21 10.49 -20.46
N LEU A 380 -20.27 10.65 -19.51
CA LEU A 380 -20.52 10.60 -18.06
C LEU A 380 -20.82 11.97 -17.44
N GLY A 381 -20.95 13.02 -18.26
CA GLY A 381 -21.48 14.33 -17.88
C GLY A 381 -20.45 15.45 -17.71
N PHE A 382 -19.16 15.19 -17.89
CA PHE A 382 -18.12 16.19 -17.64
C PHE A 382 -17.95 17.18 -18.79
N ASN A 383 -18.09 18.48 -18.47
CA ASN A 383 -17.83 19.57 -19.40
C ASN A 383 -16.56 20.33 -18.98
N ARG A 384 -15.47 20.21 -19.75
CA ARG A 384 -14.25 20.99 -19.53
C ARG A 384 -14.49 22.46 -19.87
N GLN A 385 -14.31 23.34 -18.90
CA GLN A 385 -14.23 24.79 -19.10
C GLN A 385 -12.81 25.27 -18.81
N LEU A 386 -12.15 25.89 -19.78
CA LEU A 386 -10.84 26.52 -19.58
C LEU A 386 -11.05 27.94 -19.04
N VAL A 387 -10.72 28.16 -17.77
CA VAL A 387 -10.92 29.45 -17.10
C VAL A 387 -9.81 30.45 -17.44
N GLU A 388 -8.56 29.98 -17.46
CA GLU A 388 -7.38 30.81 -17.75
C GLU A 388 -6.24 29.94 -18.30
N GLN A 389 -5.38 30.53 -19.14
CA GLN A 389 -4.11 29.93 -19.56
C GLN A 389 -3.01 30.96 -19.34
N VAL A 390 -2.21 30.78 -18.28
CA VAL A 390 -1.02 31.60 -18.02
C VAL A 390 0.07 31.19 -19.03
N PRO A 391 0.61 32.09 -19.87
CA PRO A 391 1.72 31.77 -20.75
C PRO A 391 2.98 31.45 -19.93
N VAL A 392 3.65 30.34 -20.25
CA VAL A 392 5.01 30.10 -19.76
C VAL A 392 5.95 31.02 -20.54
N THR A 393 6.41 32.09 -19.90
CA THR A 393 7.45 32.95 -20.46
C THR A 393 8.74 32.16 -20.61
N ALA A 394 9.26 32.02 -21.83
CA ALA A 394 10.55 31.41 -22.07
C ALA A 394 11.67 32.41 -21.69
N GLY A 395 12.28 32.18 -20.53
CA GLY A 395 13.32 33.02 -19.93
C GLY A 395 13.08 33.13 -18.42
N GLU A 396 14.08 32.96 -17.54
CA GLU A 396 15.50 33.23 -17.76
C GLU A 396 16.40 31.99 -17.56
N SER A 397 17.41 31.87 -18.42
CA SER A 397 18.56 31.02 -18.14
C SER A 397 19.43 31.72 -17.09
N LEU A 398 19.32 31.33 -15.83
CA LEU A 398 20.33 31.68 -14.84
C LEU A 398 21.64 30.95 -15.19
N ALA A 399 22.69 31.74 -15.39
CA ALA A 399 24.05 31.30 -15.71
C ALA A 399 24.80 30.77 -14.47
#